data_AF-A0A2S2NMI6-F1
#
_entry.id   AF-A0A2S2NMI6-F1
#
_cell.length_a   1.000
_cell.length_b   1.000
_cell.length_c   1.000
_cell.angle_alpha   90.00
_cell.angle_beta   90.00
_cell.angle_gamma   90.00
#
_symmetry.space_group_name_H-M   'P 1'
#
loop_
_entity.id
_entity.type
_entity.pdbx_description
1 polymer ?
#
loop_
_entity_poly.entity_id
_entity_poly.type
_entity_poly.pdbx_seq_one_letter_code
_entity_poly.pdbx_strand_id
1 'polypeptide(L)'
;LKKKKKKKNLDQLKFNDPIIHIEHGIGRYQGLTKIETASIESEYLVILYAEQDKLYVPISHLHLISPYFGITEENTPLHKLGDNVWNKEKKKINKNLYDHAACLLDVYAKRSSQNGFSFQINEKKYQCFCKEFPFKTTLDQDEAIRCVLNDMKKSIPMDRLICGDVGFGKTEVAIRAAFISVLNYKQVIVLVPTTLLAQQHFNNFKKRFHNWSVKIDFLSRFRNAKEQENILKKIQNGDIKILIGTHKVLLKK
;
A
#
# COMPACT_ATOMS: atom_id res chain seq x y z
N LEU A 1 -3.15 -1.39 -20.52
CA LEU A 1 -2.10 -0.50 -21.06
C LEU A 1 -2.30 0.93 -20.55
N LYS A 2 -1.50 1.38 -19.56
CA LYS A 2 -1.13 2.79 -19.26
C LYS A 2 -0.40 2.87 -17.90
N LYS A 3 0.70 2.13 -17.77
CA LYS A 3 1.75 2.45 -16.78
C LYS A 3 2.59 3.62 -17.34
N LYS A 4 2.07 4.85 -17.34
CA LYS A 4 2.93 6.03 -17.35
C LYS A 4 3.41 6.25 -15.92
N LYS A 5 4.38 5.42 -15.49
CA LYS A 5 5.29 5.83 -14.42
C LYS A 5 5.82 7.20 -14.85
N LYS A 6 5.58 8.23 -14.05
CA LYS A 6 6.18 9.56 -14.20
C LYS A 6 7.71 9.41 -14.20
N LYS A 7 8.32 9.10 -15.34
CA LYS A 7 9.65 9.59 -15.67
C LYS A 7 9.44 11.08 -15.91
N LYS A 8 9.48 11.86 -14.83
CA LYS A 8 9.61 13.31 -14.95
C LYS A 8 11.06 13.55 -15.32
N ASN A 9 11.25 13.98 -16.56
CA ASN A 9 12.56 14.24 -17.14
C ASN A 9 13.26 15.36 -16.36
N LEU A 10 14.60 15.34 -16.41
CA LEU A 10 15.48 16.42 -15.95
C LEU A 10 15.10 17.78 -16.59
N ASP A 11 14.35 17.76 -17.70
CA ASP A 11 13.82 18.90 -18.45
C ASP A 11 12.95 19.89 -17.64
N GLN A 12 12.50 19.52 -16.43
CA GLN A 12 11.66 20.37 -15.57
C GLN A 12 12.40 20.98 -14.37
N LEU A 13 13.72 20.77 -14.27
CA LEU A 13 14.52 21.31 -13.17
C LEU A 13 14.69 22.82 -13.31
N LYS A 14 14.34 23.54 -12.25
CA LYS A 14 14.61 24.97 -12.10
C LYS A 14 15.91 25.20 -11.33
N PHE A 15 16.50 26.37 -11.54
CA PHE A 15 17.66 26.81 -10.78
C PHE A 15 17.40 26.67 -9.28
N ASN A 16 18.36 26.10 -8.56
CA ASN A 16 18.33 25.79 -7.13
C ASN A 16 17.39 24.64 -6.71
N ASP A 17 16.82 23.89 -7.66
CA ASP A 17 16.07 22.67 -7.33
C ASP A 17 17.00 21.62 -6.70
N PRO A 18 16.52 20.89 -5.67
CA PRO A 18 17.30 19.83 -5.06
C PRO A 18 17.39 18.61 -5.99
N ILE A 19 18.61 18.14 -6.18
CA ILE A 19 18.94 16.98 -7.03
C ILE A 19 19.85 16.02 -6.28
N ILE A 20 19.76 14.74 -6.62
CA ILE A 20 20.56 13.68 -6.05
C ILE A 20 21.55 13.21 -7.11
N HIS A 21 22.84 13.23 -6.77
CA HIS A 21 23.85 12.45 -7.47
C HIS A 21 24.04 11.10 -6.76
N ILE A 22 24.00 9.99 -7.50
CA ILE A 22 24.03 8.64 -6.90
C ILE A 22 25.28 8.37 -6.04
N GLU A 23 26.39 9.07 -6.31
CA GLU A 23 27.68 8.92 -5.61
C GLU A 23 27.95 10.01 -4.57
N HIS A 24 27.41 11.20 -4.75
CA HIS A 24 27.79 12.38 -3.94
C HIS A 24 26.66 12.91 -3.06
N GLY A 25 25.44 12.37 -3.21
CA GLY A 25 24.30 12.72 -2.38
C GLY A 25 23.51 13.90 -2.91
N ILE A 26 22.90 14.65 -1.99
CA ILE A 26 21.95 15.70 -2.31
C ILE A 26 22.68 17.04 -2.44
N GLY A 27 22.47 17.69 -3.58
CA GLY A 27 22.94 19.04 -3.90
C GLY A 27 21.86 19.86 -4.61
N ARG A 28 22.24 21.05 -5.11
CA ARG A 28 21.33 22.01 -5.77
C ARG A 28 21.74 22.20 -7.21
N TYR A 29 20.78 22.11 -8.13
CA TYR A 29 21.03 22.38 -9.54
C TYR A 29 21.38 23.85 -9.77
N GLN A 30 22.48 24.13 -10.47
CA GLN A 30 22.96 25.49 -10.77
C GLN A 30 22.94 25.81 -12.28
N GLY A 31 22.33 24.97 -13.11
CA GLY A 31 22.30 25.16 -14.56
C GLY A 31 23.32 24.32 -15.31
N LEU A 32 23.42 24.61 -16.61
CA LEU A 32 24.42 24.05 -17.52
C LEU A 32 25.50 25.10 -17.77
N THR A 33 26.76 24.66 -17.86
CA THR A 33 27.89 25.51 -18.22
C THR A 33 28.74 24.82 -19.27
N LYS A 34 29.40 25.62 -20.12
CA LYS A 34 30.35 25.14 -21.12
C LYS A 34 31.75 25.31 -20.58
N ILE A 35 32.54 24.24 -20.63
CA ILE A 35 33.94 24.26 -20.25
C ILE A 35 34.74 23.83 -21.48
N GLU A 36 35.68 24.69 -21.89
CA GLU A 36 36.66 24.37 -22.92
C GLU A 36 37.86 23.69 -22.26
N THR A 37 38.19 22.49 -22.70
CA THR A 37 39.42 21.81 -22.26
C THR A 37 40.07 21.19 -23.48
N ALA A 38 41.35 21.50 -23.71
CA ALA A 38 42.15 20.95 -24.82
C ALA A 38 41.45 21.01 -26.20
N SER A 39 40.86 22.17 -26.53
CA SER A 39 40.24 22.48 -27.83
C SER A 39 38.89 21.80 -28.13
N ILE A 40 38.25 21.19 -27.13
CA ILE A 40 36.90 20.63 -27.24
C ILE A 40 35.98 21.36 -26.25
N GLU A 41 34.92 22.00 -26.76
CA GLU A 41 33.82 22.51 -25.95
C GLU A 41 32.97 21.34 -25.43
N SER A 42 32.81 21.25 -24.11
CA SER A 42 31.92 20.26 -23.50
C SER A 42 30.95 20.92 -22.52
N GLU A 43 29.71 20.46 -22.53
CA GLU A 43 28.66 20.93 -21.63
C GLU A 43 28.62 20.08 -20.35
N TYR A 44 28.51 20.78 -19.22
CA TYR A 44 28.47 20.21 -17.89
C TYR A 44 27.26 20.74 -17.12
N LEU A 45 26.63 19.85 -16.36
CA LEU A 45 25.64 20.21 -15.36
C LEU A 45 26.35 20.56 -14.05
N VAL A 46 26.04 21.74 -13.49
CA VAL A 46 26.64 22.23 -12.26
C VAL A 46 25.73 21.91 -11.07
N ILE A 47 26.30 21.27 -10.05
CA ILE A 47 25.62 20.95 -8.78
C ILE A 47 26.36 21.65 -7.64
N LEU A 48 25.64 22.42 -6.83
CA LEU A 48 26.16 23.04 -5.61
C LEU A 48 25.90 22.15 -4.39
N TYR A 49 26.94 21.92 -3.60
CA TYR A 49 26.90 21.15 -2.36
C TYR A 49 27.09 22.07 -1.14
N ALA A 50 27.20 21.49 0.05
CA ALA A 50 27.53 22.26 1.26
C ALA A 50 28.89 22.96 1.10
N GLU A 51 29.14 24.01 1.90
CA GLU A 51 30.39 24.79 1.87
C GLU A 51 30.67 25.50 0.52
N GLN A 52 29.64 25.65 -0.32
CA GLN A 52 29.71 26.25 -1.66
C GLN A 52 30.55 25.45 -2.67
N ASP A 53 30.79 24.17 -2.40
CA ASP A 53 31.49 23.26 -3.31
C ASP A 53 30.66 22.99 -4.57
N LYS A 54 31.32 23.02 -5.74
CA LYS A 54 30.69 22.78 -7.04
C LYS A 54 31.17 21.47 -7.66
N LEU A 55 30.23 20.66 -8.10
CA LEU A 55 30.48 19.47 -8.91
C LEU A 55 30.03 19.72 -10.34
N TYR A 56 30.93 19.45 -11.30
CA TYR A 56 30.66 19.54 -12.73
C TYR A 56 30.46 18.13 -13.28
N VAL A 57 29.22 17.81 -13.66
CA VAL A 57 28.85 16.49 -14.20
C VAL A 57 28.69 16.60 -15.71
N PRO A 58 29.48 15.86 -16.53
CA PRO A 58 29.30 15.85 -17.98
C PRO A 58 27.88 15.43 -18.38
N ILE A 59 27.34 15.97 -19.47
CA ILE A 59 26.01 15.56 -19.98
C ILE A 59 25.93 14.04 -20.25
N SER A 60 27.03 13.40 -20.64
CA SER A 60 27.08 11.94 -20.83
C SER A 60 26.76 11.14 -19.55
N HIS A 61 26.94 11.73 -18.37
CA HIS A 61 26.70 11.11 -17.06
C HIS A 61 25.38 11.53 -16.40
N LEU A 62 24.44 12.17 -17.12
CA LEU A 62 23.15 12.58 -16.56
C LEU A 62 22.32 11.43 -15.95
N HIS A 63 22.57 10.18 -16.36
CA HIS A 63 21.91 9.00 -15.79
C HIS A 63 22.23 8.76 -14.30
N LEU A 64 23.28 9.40 -13.76
CA LEU A 64 23.65 9.36 -12.34
C LEU A 64 22.86 10.36 -11.48
N ILE A 65 22.09 11.25 -12.13
CA ILE A 65 21.35 12.33 -11.49
C ILE A 65 19.86 11.99 -11.44
N SER A 66 19.23 12.28 -10.31
CA SER A 66 17.79 12.16 -10.15
C SER A 66 17.22 13.34 -9.37
N PRO A 67 16.01 13.83 -9.70
CA PRO A 67 15.36 14.86 -8.90
C PRO A 67 15.08 14.36 -7.48
N TYR A 68 15.30 15.21 -6.48
CA TYR A 68 14.98 14.90 -5.08
C TYR A 68 13.51 15.22 -4.79
N PHE A 69 12.78 14.25 -4.21
CA PHE A 69 11.38 14.40 -3.83
C PHE A 69 11.22 14.22 -2.32
N GLY A 70 11.83 15.13 -1.55
CA GLY A 70 11.73 15.15 -0.09
C GLY A 70 10.80 16.23 0.47
N ILE A 71 10.81 16.36 1.79
CA ILE A 71 9.99 17.32 2.54
C ILE A 71 10.62 18.71 2.41
N THR A 72 9.88 19.60 1.73
CA THR A 72 10.13 21.04 1.47
C THR A 72 11.50 21.43 0.90
N GLU A 73 11.48 22.32 -0.11
CA GLU A 73 12.69 22.85 -0.75
C GLU A 73 13.62 23.58 0.22
N GLU A 74 13.09 24.09 1.34
CA GLU A 74 13.84 24.89 2.33
C GLU A 74 14.67 24.05 3.32
N ASN A 75 14.22 22.83 3.68
CA ASN A 75 14.88 21.98 4.68
C ASN A 75 15.66 20.81 4.07
N THR A 76 15.98 20.88 2.79
CA THR A 76 16.71 19.80 2.12
C THR A 76 18.18 19.80 2.55
N PRO A 77 18.70 18.71 3.15
CA PRO A 77 20.09 18.64 3.60
C PRO A 77 21.05 18.67 2.40
N LEU A 78 22.06 19.51 2.49
CA LEU A 78 23.18 19.55 1.54
C LEU A 78 24.28 18.63 2.05
N HIS A 79 24.71 17.68 1.24
CA HIS A 79 25.87 16.85 1.55
C HIS A 79 27.16 17.61 1.24
N LYS A 80 28.27 17.24 1.90
CA LYS A 80 29.61 17.75 1.56
C LYS A 80 30.26 16.85 0.52
N LEU A 81 31.01 17.43 -0.43
CA LEU A 81 31.78 16.64 -1.38
C LEU A 81 32.93 15.92 -0.67
N GLY A 82 33.16 14.65 -1.02
CA GLY A 82 34.21 13.82 -0.42
C GLY A 82 33.88 13.25 0.97
N ASP A 83 32.76 13.64 1.59
CA ASP A 83 32.36 13.08 2.88
C ASP A 83 31.76 11.67 2.73
N ASN A 84 32.10 10.79 3.66
CA ASN A 84 31.60 9.41 3.72
C ASN A 84 30.20 9.31 4.34
N VAL A 85 29.61 10.42 4.79
CA VAL A 85 28.24 10.44 5.34
C VAL A 85 27.23 9.84 4.37
N TRP A 86 27.20 10.30 3.11
CA TRP A 86 26.29 9.77 2.08
C TRP A 86 26.48 8.27 1.85
N ASN A 87 27.74 7.83 1.75
CA ASN A 87 28.07 6.43 1.55
C ASN A 87 27.64 5.55 2.74
N LYS A 88 27.79 6.04 3.98
CA LYS A 88 27.32 5.36 5.19
C LYS A 88 25.79 5.27 5.22
N GLU A 89 25.08 6.35 4.91
CA GLU A 89 23.62 6.37 4.84
C GLU A 89 23.09 5.43 3.76
N LYS A 90 23.67 5.48 2.55
CA LYS A 90 23.35 4.58 1.44
C LYS A 90 23.55 3.12 1.82
N LYS A 91 24.66 2.78 2.48
CA LYS A 91 24.91 1.42 2.97
C LYS A 91 23.87 0.98 4.01
N LYS A 92 23.53 1.85 4.96
CA LYS A 92 22.51 1.57 5.98
C LYS A 92 21.13 1.34 5.36
N ILE A 93 20.71 2.21 4.43
CA ILE A 93 19.42 2.08 3.72
C ILE A 93 19.39 0.81 2.88
N ASN A 94 20.47 0.51 2.14
CA ASN A 94 20.56 -0.72 1.35
C ASN A 94 20.43 -1.96 2.24
N LYS A 95 21.13 -2.00 3.38
CA LYS A 95 21.01 -3.12 4.32
C LYS A 95 19.57 -3.28 4.80
N ASN A 96 18.92 -2.21 5.26
CA ASN A 96 17.53 -2.25 5.68
C ASN A 96 16.59 -2.72 4.55
N LEU A 97 16.84 -2.29 3.32
CA LEU A 97 16.05 -2.70 2.15
C LEU A 97 16.18 -4.21 1.91
N TYR A 98 17.39 -4.76 1.96
CA TYR A 98 17.63 -6.20 1.88
C TYR A 98 16.95 -6.95 3.03
N ASP A 99 17.06 -6.45 4.26
CA ASP A 99 16.41 -7.06 5.43
C ASP A 99 14.88 -7.08 5.28
N HIS A 100 14.27 -5.99 4.79
CA HIS A 100 12.84 -5.93 4.50
C HIS A 100 12.43 -6.85 3.35
N ALA A 101 13.21 -6.90 2.27
CA ALA A 101 12.96 -7.80 1.15
C ALA A 101 13.04 -9.27 1.58
N ALA A 102 14.04 -9.63 2.39
CA ALA A 102 14.18 -10.96 2.97
C ALA A 102 12.98 -11.31 3.86
N CYS A 103 12.53 -10.38 4.71
CA CYS A 103 11.34 -10.57 5.54
C CYS A 103 10.06 -10.80 4.71
N LEU A 104 9.85 -10.03 3.64
CA LEU A 104 8.71 -10.24 2.74
C LEU A 104 8.78 -11.60 2.05
N LEU A 105 9.96 -12.00 1.55
CA LEU A 105 10.18 -13.30 0.93
C LEU A 105 9.90 -14.45 1.91
N ASP A 106 10.37 -14.34 3.15
CA ASP A 106 10.10 -15.32 4.21
C ASP A 106 8.60 -15.43 4.50
N VAL A 107 7.88 -14.31 4.60
CA VAL A 107 6.41 -14.32 4.75
C VAL A 107 5.74 -15.04 3.57
N TYR A 108 6.14 -14.75 2.33
CA TYR A 108 5.57 -15.41 1.15
C TYR A 108 5.90 -16.90 1.09
N ALA A 109 7.12 -17.30 1.44
CA ALA A 109 7.56 -18.69 1.47
C ALA A 109 6.81 -19.50 2.54
N LYS A 110 6.68 -18.96 3.76
CA LYS A 110 5.87 -19.57 4.82
C LYS A 110 4.43 -19.76 4.35
N ARG A 111 3.87 -18.76 3.69
CA ARG A 111 2.48 -18.76 3.22
C ARG A 111 2.24 -19.76 2.08
N SER A 112 3.19 -19.92 1.15
CA SER A 112 3.06 -20.90 0.06
C SER A 112 3.25 -22.34 0.55
N SER A 113 4.03 -22.55 1.61
CA SER A 113 4.22 -23.87 2.24
C SER A 113 3.05 -24.31 3.12
N GLN A 114 2.24 -23.37 3.62
CA GLN A 114 1.12 -23.66 4.49
C GLN A 114 -0.11 -24.08 3.68
N ASN A 115 -0.72 -25.19 4.10
CA ASN A 115 -2.03 -25.59 3.60
C ASN A 115 -3.10 -24.62 4.15
N GLY A 116 -3.71 -23.86 3.24
CA GLY A 116 -4.84 -22.98 3.51
C GLY A 116 -6.18 -23.69 3.37
N PHE A 117 -7.26 -22.92 3.48
CA PHE A 117 -8.62 -23.40 3.28
C PHE A 117 -9.14 -22.97 1.91
N SER A 118 -9.51 -23.94 1.08
CA SER A 118 -10.14 -23.72 -0.22
C SER A 118 -11.64 -23.48 -0.05
N PHE A 119 -12.10 -22.26 -0.34
CA PHE A 119 -13.52 -21.91 -0.28
C PHE A 119 -14.29 -22.49 -1.47
N GLN A 120 -15.45 -23.09 -1.19
CA GLN A 120 -16.39 -23.55 -2.21
C GLN A 120 -17.37 -22.44 -2.55
N ILE A 121 -17.47 -22.09 -3.83
CA ILE A 121 -18.36 -21.01 -4.29
C ILE A 121 -19.61 -21.62 -4.91
N ASN A 122 -20.74 -21.49 -4.21
CA ASN A 122 -22.04 -21.81 -4.79
C ASN A 122 -22.48 -20.67 -5.71
N GLU A 123 -22.38 -20.90 -7.02
CA GLU A 123 -22.67 -19.88 -8.04
C GLU A 123 -24.10 -19.35 -7.97
N LYS A 124 -25.10 -20.20 -7.71
CA LYS A 124 -26.50 -19.78 -7.61
C LYS A 124 -26.69 -18.79 -6.45
N LYS A 125 -26.22 -19.14 -5.25
CA LYS A 125 -26.31 -18.26 -4.08
C LYS A 125 -25.51 -16.98 -4.28
N TYR A 126 -24.33 -17.07 -4.86
CA TYR A 126 -23.49 -15.91 -5.16
C TYR A 126 -24.13 -14.97 -6.18
N GLN A 127 -24.77 -15.49 -7.23
CA GLN A 127 -25.50 -14.68 -8.20
C GLN A 127 -26.73 -14.00 -7.57
N CYS A 128 -27.49 -14.70 -6.72
CA CYS A 128 -28.57 -14.10 -5.94
C CYS A 128 -28.06 -12.93 -5.09
N PHE A 129 -26.95 -13.14 -4.38
CA PHE A 129 -26.31 -12.07 -3.61
C PHE A 129 -25.89 -10.91 -4.51
N CYS A 130 -25.25 -11.16 -5.65
CA CYS A 130 -24.83 -10.11 -6.58
C CYS A 130 -26.00 -9.28 -7.12
N LYS A 131 -27.18 -9.88 -7.36
CA LYS A 131 -28.37 -9.18 -7.88
C LYS A 131 -28.94 -8.14 -6.90
N GLU A 132 -28.72 -8.32 -5.61
CA GLU A 132 -29.13 -7.37 -4.57
C GLU A 132 -28.24 -6.12 -4.52
N PHE A 133 -27.13 -6.09 -5.28
CA PHE A 133 -26.28 -4.90 -5.38
C PHE A 133 -26.94 -3.89 -6.33
N PRO A 134 -27.31 -2.68 -5.86
CA PRO A 134 -28.10 -1.74 -6.66
C PRO A 134 -27.27 -0.98 -7.72
N PHE A 135 -25.96 -1.19 -7.76
CA PHE A 135 -25.06 -0.49 -8.68
C PHE A 135 -24.48 -1.44 -9.71
N LYS A 136 -24.18 -0.92 -10.91
CA LYS A 136 -23.42 -1.65 -11.92
C LYS A 136 -21.94 -1.60 -11.59
N THR A 137 -21.28 -2.76 -11.61
CA THR A 137 -19.83 -2.84 -11.41
C THR A 137 -19.08 -2.34 -12.63
N THR A 138 -17.90 -1.77 -12.40
CA THR A 138 -16.96 -1.39 -13.47
C THR A 138 -16.09 -2.58 -13.87
N LEU A 139 -15.44 -2.50 -15.04
CA LEU A 139 -14.54 -3.56 -15.52
C LEU A 139 -13.41 -3.85 -14.52
N ASP A 140 -12.81 -2.81 -13.95
CA ASP A 140 -11.73 -2.94 -12.96
C ASP A 140 -12.23 -3.58 -11.66
N GLN A 141 -13.46 -3.25 -11.23
CA GLN A 141 -14.09 -3.88 -10.07
C GLN A 141 -14.37 -5.35 -10.32
N ASP A 142 -14.90 -5.71 -11.49
CA ASP A 142 -15.19 -7.10 -11.85
C ASP A 142 -13.91 -7.92 -11.92
N GLU A 143 -12.81 -7.34 -12.43
CA GLU A 143 -11.50 -7.98 -12.41
C GLU A 143 -10.99 -8.18 -10.97
N ALA A 144 -11.05 -7.15 -10.13
CA ALA A 144 -10.64 -7.24 -8.74
C ALA A 144 -11.43 -8.32 -7.97
N ILE A 145 -12.75 -8.37 -8.19
CA ILE A 145 -13.64 -9.37 -7.60
C ILE A 145 -13.22 -10.76 -8.09
N ARG A 146 -13.10 -10.97 -9.40
CA ARG A 146 -12.70 -12.26 -9.98
C ARG A 146 -11.37 -12.76 -9.43
N CYS A 147 -10.38 -11.87 -9.30
CA CYS A 147 -9.09 -12.20 -8.70
C CYS A 147 -9.22 -12.65 -7.25
N VAL A 148 -10.00 -11.94 -6.43
CA VAL A 148 -10.28 -12.33 -5.03
C VAL A 148 -10.97 -13.69 -4.96
N LEU A 149 -12.01 -13.90 -5.78
CA LEU A 149 -12.73 -15.18 -5.84
C LEU A 149 -11.80 -16.35 -6.21
N ASN A 150 -10.95 -16.14 -7.21
CA ASN A 150 -10.00 -17.16 -7.66
C ASN A 150 -8.96 -17.48 -6.58
N ASP A 151 -8.50 -16.49 -5.83
CA ASP A 151 -7.56 -16.73 -4.73
C ASP A 151 -8.23 -17.43 -3.55
N MET A 152 -9.49 -17.12 -3.24
CA MET A 152 -10.27 -17.83 -2.21
C MET A 152 -10.51 -19.30 -2.54
N LYS A 153 -10.55 -19.68 -3.82
CA LYS A 153 -10.68 -21.10 -4.25
C LYS A 153 -9.38 -21.90 -4.12
N LYS A 154 -8.23 -21.26 -3.87
CA LYS A 154 -6.95 -21.97 -3.78
C LYS A 154 -6.78 -22.57 -2.39
N SER A 155 -6.01 -23.66 -2.32
CA SER A 155 -5.53 -24.26 -1.06
C SER A 155 -4.36 -23.50 -0.43
N ILE A 156 -4.01 -22.32 -0.94
CA ILE A 156 -2.96 -21.45 -0.40
C ILE A 156 -3.69 -20.26 0.25
N PRO A 157 -3.29 -19.80 1.46
CA PRO A 157 -3.87 -18.61 2.06
C PRO A 157 -3.90 -17.43 1.06
N MET A 158 -4.88 -16.53 1.15
CA MET A 158 -4.98 -15.33 0.29
C MET A 158 -4.38 -14.10 1.00
N ASP A 159 -3.59 -13.31 0.26
CA ASP A 159 -2.98 -12.05 0.71
C ASP A 159 -2.94 -11.15 -0.51
N ARG A 160 -3.89 -10.22 -0.54
CA ARG A 160 -4.17 -9.40 -1.71
C ARG A 160 -4.48 -7.99 -1.26
N LEU A 161 -3.76 -7.05 -1.84
CA LEU A 161 -4.01 -5.62 -1.70
C LEU A 161 -4.92 -5.13 -2.85
N ILE A 162 -6.04 -4.52 -2.50
CA ILE A 162 -6.92 -3.84 -3.45
C ILE A 162 -6.72 -2.33 -3.31
N CYS A 163 -6.16 -1.70 -4.34
CA CYS A 163 -5.98 -0.26 -4.40
C CYS A 163 -7.06 0.37 -5.28
N GLY A 164 -7.59 1.52 -4.87
CA GLY A 164 -8.53 2.30 -5.65
C GLY A 164 -8.95 3.54 -4.89
N ASP A 165 -9.48 4.53 -5.58
CA ASP A 165 -9.87 5.80 -4.96
C ASP A 165 -11.13 5.66 -4.08
N VAL A 166 -11.41 6.70 -3.29
CA VAL A 166 -12.62 6.74 -2.44
C VAL A 166 -13.85 6.66 -3.35
N GLY A 167 -14.82 5.82 -2.99
CA GLY A 167 -16.04 5.61 -3.78
C GLY A 167 -15.97 4.53 -4.87
N PHE A 168 -14.80 3.98 -5.18
CA PHE A 168 -14.62 2.95 -6.24
C PHE A 168 -15.05 1.53 -5.82
N GLY A 169 -15.96 1.38 -4.85
CA GLY A 169 -16.56 0.08 -4.55
C GLY A 169 -15.65 -0.96 -3.88
N LYS A 170 -14.50 -0.57 -3.31
CA LYS A 170 -13.60 -1.49 -2.56
C LYS A 170 -14.34 -2.30 -1.48
N THR A 171 -15.30 -1.65 -0.82
CA THR A 171 -16.15 -2.28 0.19
C THR A 171 -16.99 -3.43 -0.38
N GLU A 172 -17.48 -3.32 -1.62
CA GLU A 172 -18.27 -4.39 -2.26
C GLU A 172 -17.40 -5.62 -2.54
N VAL A 173 -16.13 -5.44 -2.91
CA VAL A 173 -15.17 -6.54 -3.06
C VAL A 173 -15.02 -7.31 -1.74
N ALA A 174 -14.86 -6.59 -0.62
CA ALA A 174 -14.73 -7.18 0.71
C ALA A 174 -16.02 -7.88 1.18
N ILE A 175 -17.18 -7.27 0.92
CA ILE A 175 -18.50 -7.83 1.24
C ILE A 175 -18.73 -9.15 0.51
N ARG A 176 -18.39 -9.23 -0.79
CA ARG A 176 -18.53 -10.46 -1.58
C ARG A 176 -17.62 -11.58 -1.08
N ALA A 177 -16.39 -11.25 -0.70
CA ALA A 177 -15.47 -12.19 -0.06
C ALA A 177 -16.01 -12.68 1.30
N ALA A 178 -16.56 -11.77 2.10
CA ALA A 178 -17.17 -12.11 3.40
C ALA A 178 -18.38 -13.04 3.22
N PHE A 179 -19.23 -12.78 2.23
CA PHE A 179 -20.39 -13.62 1.92
C PHE A 179 -19.98 -15.08 1.62
N ILE A 180 -18.97 -15.27 0.77
CA ILE A 180 -18.45 -16.62 0.45
C ILE A 180 -17.87 -17.30 1.68
N SER A 181 -17.15 -16.53 2.51
CA SER A 181 -16.57 -17.05 3.74
C SER A 181 -17.64 -17.59 4.70
N VAL A 182 -18.71 -16.83 4.88
CA VAL A 182 -19.84 -17.20 5.74
C VAL A 182 -20.58 -18.42 5.19
N LEU A 183 -20.78 -18.52 3.86
CA LEU A 183 -21.39 -19.70 3.23
C LEU A 183 -20.60 -20.99 3.42
N ASN A 184 -19.29 -20.89 3.66
CA ASN A 184 -18.41 -22.01 3.98
C ASN A 184 -18.25 -22.22 5.49
N TYR A 185 -19.19 -21.69 6.29
CA TYR A 185 -19.22 -21.81 7.75
C TYR A 185 -17.97 -21.23 8.44
N LYS A 186 -17.28 -20.27 7.80
CA LYS A 186 -16.15 -19.54 8.40
C LYS A 186 -16.61 -18.20 8.97
N GLN A 187 -15.95 -17.77 10.05
CA GLN A 187 -16.14 -16.43 10.61
C GLN A 187 -15.26 -15.42 9.88
N VAL A 188 -15.73 -14.18 9.79
CA VAL A 188 -15.05 -13.08 9.10
C VAL A 188 -14.78 -11.96 10.10
N ILE A 189 -13.56 -11.44 10.10
CA ILE A 189 -13.20 -10.23 10.83
C ILE A 189 -12.84 -9.13 9.83
N VAL A 190 -13.44 -7.96 9.99
CA VAL A 190 -13.11 -6.75 9.23
C VAL A 190 -12.45 -5.75 10.17
N LEU A 191 -11.14 -5.57 10.00
CA LEU A 191 -10.36 -4.61 10.80
C LEU A 191 -10.39 -3.24 10.14
N VAL A 192 -10.67 -2.21 10.95
CA VAL A 192 -10.75 -0.81 10.51
C VAL A 192 -9.98 0.11 11.46
N PRO A 193 -9.43 1.23 10.99
CA PRO A 193 -8.55 2.06 11.82
C PRO A 193 -9.32 2.90 12.85
N THR A 194 -10.56 3.29 12.55
CA THR A 194 -11.34 4.20 13.41
C THR A 194 -12.70 3.62 13.79
N THR A 195 -13.23 4.07 14.93
CA THR A 195 -14.55 3.65 15.43
C THR A 195 -15.69 4.12 14.52
N LEU A 196 -15.54 5.29 13.88
CA LEU A 196 -16.50 5.80 12.89
C LEU A 196 -16.58 4.88 11.67
N LEU A 197 -15.43 4.44 11.13
CA LEU A 197 -15.41 3.48 10.03
C LEU A 197 -16.00 2.13 10.45
N ALA A 198 -15.78 1.70 11.70
CA ALA A 198 -16.40 0.47 12.22
C ALA A 198 -17.93 0.55 12.16
N GLN A 199 -18.50 1.67 12.61
CA GLN A 199 -19.95 1.90 12.55
C GLN A 199 -20.45 1.99 11.10
N GLN A 200 -19.72 2.69 10.22
CA GLN A 200 -20.09 2.82 8.81
C GLN A 200 -20.11 1.45 8.11
N HIS A 201 -19.06 0.66 8.29
CA HIS A 201 -18.99 -0.69 7.74
C HIS A 201 -20.06 -1.60 8.36
N PHE A 202 -20.33 -1.51 9.67
CA PHE A 202 -21.43 -2.23 10.30
C PHE A 202 -22.78 -1.94 9.67
N ASN A 203 -23.11 -0.66 9.47
CA ASN A 203 -24.36 -0.28 8.83
C ASN A 203 -24.43 -0.77 7.37
N ASN A 204 -23.32 -0.66 6.62
CA ASN A 204 -23.25 -1.11 5.24
C ASN A 204 -23.41 -2.64 5.11
N PHE A 205 -22.69 -3.41 5.93
CA PHE A 205 -22.79 -4.86 5.97
C PHE A 205 -24.20 -5.28 6.41
N LYS A 206 -24.77 -4.68 7.46
CA LYS A 206 -26.12 -5.01 7.93
C LYS A 206 -27.18 -4.76 6.84
N LYS A 207 -27.09 -3.65 6.11
CA LYS A 207 -27.96 -3.37 4.95
C LYS A 207 -27.76 -4.41 3.84
N ARG A 208 -26.52 -4.74 3.52
CA ARG A 208 -26.22 -5.65 2.42
C ARG A 208 -26.65 -7.09 2.68
N PHE A 209 -26.57 -7.53 3.94
CA PHE A 209 -26.95 -8.87 4.38
C PHE A 209 -28.38 -8.95 4.92
N HIS A 210 -29.25 -7.96 4.70
CA HIS A 210 -30.59 -7.92 5.29
C HIS A 210 -31.48 -9.13 4.94
N ASN A 211 -31.38 -9.65 3.71
CA ASN A 211 -32.10 -10.84 3.24
C ASN A 211 -31.44 -12.17 3.65
N TRP A 212 -30.32 -12.10 4.38
CA TRP A 212 -29.52 -13.26 4.73
C TRP A 212 -29.49 -13.45 6.23
N SER A 213 -29.66 -14.68 6.70
CA SER A 213 -29.61 -15.03 8.13
C SER A 213 -28.17 -15.03 8.67
N VAL A 214 -27.48 -13.90 8.56
CA VAL A 214 -26.08 -13.71 8.99
C VAL A 214 -26.05 -12.74 10.15
N LYS A 215 -25.62 -13.22 11.33
CA LYS A 215 -25.42 -12.36 12.50
C LYS A 215 -24.12 -11.56 12.33
N ILE A 216 -24.26 -10.24 12.29
CA ILE A 216 -23.17 -9.27 12.16
C ILE A 216 -23.16 -8.40 13.42
N ASP A 217 -21.99 -8.19 14.00
CA ASP A 217 -21.81 -7.24 15.11
C ASP A 217 -20.50 -6.45 14.94
N PHE A 218 -20.31 -5.43 15.78
CA PHE A 218 -19.10 -4.63 15.76
C PHE A 218 -18.52 -4.39 17.16
N LEU A 219 -17.19 -4.36 17.24
CA LEU A 219 -16.42 -4.11 18.44
C LEU A 219 -15.67 -2.77 18.32
N SER A 220 -16.09 -1.78 19.10
CA SER A 220 -15.49 -0.45 19.12
C SER A 220 -15.44 0.14 20.53
N ARG A 221 -14.81 1.31 20.68
CA ARG A 221 -14.77 2.06 21.94
C ARG A 221 -16.16 2.52 22.40
N PHE A 222 -17.15 2.62 21.50
CA PHE A 222 -18.51 3.05 21.84
C PHE A 222 -19.33 1.97 22.57
N ARG A 223 -18.86 0.72 22.57
CA ARG A 223 -19.48 -0.37 23.33
C ARG A 223 -18.96 -0.37 24.77
N ASN A 224 -19.88 -0.53 25.74
CA ASN A 224 -19.50 -0.72 27.14
C ASN A 224 -18.79 -2.08 27.36
N ALA A 225 -18.16 -2.27 28.52
CA ALA A 225 -17.38 -3.47 28.81
C ALA A 225 -18.25 -4.75 28.80
N LYS A 226 -19.45 -4.69 29.36
CA LYS A 226 -20.40 -5.82 29.42
C LYS A 226 -20.84 -6.28 28.03
N GLU A 227 -21.12 -5.33 27.13
CA GLU A 227 -21.44 -5.61 25.72
C GLU A 227 -20.24 -6.23 24.99
N GLN A 228 -19.03 -5.70 25.21
CA GLN A 228 -17.81 -6.25 24.62
C GLN A 228 -17.61 -7.72 25.04
N GLU A 229 -17.74 -8.04 26.32
CA GLU A 229 -17.64 -9.41 26.82
C GLU A 229 -18.71 -10.34 26.23
N ASN A 230 -19.95 -9.85 26.13
CA ASN A 230 -21.03 -10.62 25.52
C ASN A 230 -20.78 -10.88 24.02
N ILE A 231 -20.24 -9.91 23.29
CA ILE A 231 -19.87 -10.07 21.87
C ILE A 231 -18.76 -11.12 21.74
N LEU A 232 -17.73 -11.07 22.59
CA LEU A 232 -16.65 -12.06 22.59
C LEU A 232 -17.16 -13.47 22.86
N LYS A 233 -18.06 -13.65 23.85
CA LYS A 233 -18.71 -14.95 24.12
C LYS A 233 -19.50 -15.46 22.91
N LYS A 234 -20.27 -14.59 22.25
CA LYS A 234 -21.02 -14.94 21.04
C LYS A 234 -20.11 -15.29 19.85
N ILE A 235 -18.94 -14.66 19.74
CA ILE A 235 -17.95 -15.02 18.72
C ILE A 235 -17.35 -16.39 19.02
N GLN A 236 -16.96 -16.65 20.27
CA GLN A 236 -16.44 -17.95 20.69
C GLN A 236 -17.42 -19.10 20.44
N ASN A 237 -18.72 -18.86 20.67
CA ASN A 237 -19.77 -19.83 20.40
C ASN A 237 -20.13 -19.96 18.90
N GLY A 238 -19.52 -19.15 18.02
CA GLY A 238 -19.79 -19.18 16.59
C GLY A 238 -21.11 -18.54 16.16
N ASP A 239 -21.81 -17.85 17.08
CA ASP A 239 -23.07 -17.15 16.80
C ASP A 239 -22.86 -16.00 15.84
N ILE A 240 -21.85 -15.16 16.11
CA ILE A 240 -21.51 -14.03 15.24
C ILE A 240 -20.64 -14.55 14.09
N LYS A 241 -21.11 -14.33 12.85
CA LYS A 241 -20.41 -14.77 11.64
C LYS A 241 -19.50 -13.69 11.06
N ILE A 242 -19.86 -12.42 11.24
CA ILE A 242 -19.06 -11.28 10.79
C ILE A 242 -18.87 -10.32 11.96
N LEU A 243 -17.61 -10.07 12.32
CA LEU A 243 -17.21 -9.08 13.31
C LEU A 243 -16.49 -7.92 12.62
N ILE A 244 -16.93 -6.70 12.88
CA ILE A 244 -16.25 -5.50 12.40
C ILE A 244 -15.64 -4.79 13.59
N GLY A 245 -14.34 -4.50 13.58
CA GLY A 245 -13.72 -3.91 14.77
C GLY A 245 -12.43 -3.17 14.51
N THR A 246 -12.02 -2.41 15.52
CA THR A 246 -10.75 -1.67 15.49
C THR A 246 -9.61 -2.53 16.04
N HIS A 247 -8.45 -1.91 16.28
CA HIS A 247 -7.31 -2.53 16.99
C HIS A 247 -7.70 -3.24 18.29
N LYS A 248 -8.83 -2.88 18.92
CA LYS A 248 -9.36 -3.60 20.09
C LYS A 248 -9.57 -5.10 19.86
N VAL A 249 -9.82 -5.55 18.62
CA VAL A 249 -9.97 -6.98 18.29
C VAL A 249 -8.62 -7.70 18.41
N LEU A 250 -7.51 -6.99 18.20
CA LEU A 250 -6.15 -7.54 18.26
C LEU A 250 -5.56 -7.49 19.67
N LEU A 251 -6.12 -6.66 20.55
CA LEU A 251 -5.70 -6.60 21.94
C LEU A 251 -6.11 -7.91 22.63
N LYS A 252 -5.14 -8.81 22.80
CA LYS A 252 -5.29 -9.98 23.66
C LYS A 252 -5.68 -9.52 25.06
N LYS A 253 -6.82 -10.00 25.54
CA LYS A 253 -7.00 -10.23 26.97
C LYS A 253 -6.63 -11.69 27.24
#